data_AF-A0A1I7MT72-F1
#
_entry.id   AF-A0A1I7MT72-F1
#
_cell.length_a   1.000
_cell.length_b   1.000
_cell.length_c   1.000
_cell.angle_alpha   90.00
_cell.angle_beta   90.00
_cell.angle_gamma   90.00
#
_symmetry.space_group_name_H-M   'P 1'
#
loop_
_entity.id
_entity.type
_entity.pdbx_description
1 polymer ?
#
loop_
_entity_poly.entity_id
_entity_poly.type
_entity_poly.pdbx_seq_one_letter_code
_entity_poly.pdbx_strand_id
1 'polypeptide(L)'
;MSTPVQAENGQSEPVRCQLCQRTSVLAWHCLQTDVLDRAECRVTAGEGIWVCEICEEAMHRWMAQHPGPGSARAAEQEMIARLSRFIAGQPRPYRRREH
;
A
#
# COMPACT_ATOMS: atom_id res chain seq x y z
N MET A 1 17.64 -1.71 9.82
CA MET A 1 16.78 -0.84 8.98
C MET A 1 17.24 -1.05 7.55
N SER A 2 16.48 -1.82 6.76
CA SER A 2 16.87 -2.17 5.38
C SER A 2 16.41 -1.06 4.45
N THR A 3 17.33 -0.16 4.11
CA THR A 3 17.21 0.79 3.01
C THR A 3 17.10 0.02 1.68
N PRO A 4 16.23 0.43 0.73
CA PRO A 4 16.29 -0.15 -0.60
C PRO A 4 17.64 0.22 -1.24
N VAL A 5 18.28 -0.81 -1.81
CA VAL A 5 19.51 -0.70 -2.60
C VAL A 5 19.25 0.26 -3.76
N GLN A 6 19.98 1.36 -3.82
CA GLN A 6 19.99 2.24 -4.97
C GLN A 6 20.79 1.54 -6.08
N ALA A 7 20.10 1.17 -7.17
CA ALA A 7 20.76 0.67 -8.38
C ALA A 7 21.53 1.82 -9.06
N GLU A 8 22.80 1.57 -9.37
CA GLU A 8 23.80 2.54 -9.86
C GLU A 8 23.65 2.88 -11.35
N ASN A 9 22.55 2.44 -11.97
CA ASN A 9 22.10 2.85 -13.29
C ASN A 9 20.66 3.26 -13.13
N GLY A 10 20.23 4.42 -13.68
CA GLY A 10 18.92 5.06 -13.45
C GLY A 10 17.65 4.26 -13.80
N GLN A 11 17.71 2.94 -13.83
CA GLN A 11 16.60 2.01 -13.82
C GLN A 11 16.38 1.55 -12.37
N SER A 12 15.25 1.95 -11.78
CA SER A 12 14.82 1.41 -10.49
C SER A 12 14.53 -0.08 -10.68
N GLU A 13 15.36 -0.95 -10.10
CA GLU A 13 15.08 -2.38 -10.08
C GLU A 13 13.69 -2.62 -9.48
N PRO A 14 12.85 -3.44 -10.12
CA PRO A 14 11.50 -3.63 -9.65
C PRO A 14 11.53 -4.41 -8.33
N VAL A 15 11.07 -3.76 -7.27
CA VAL A 15 11.03 -4.27 -5.90
C VAL A 15 9.60 -4.67 -5.52
N ARG A 16 9.45 -5.50 -4.47
CA ARG A 16 8.13 -5.98 -4.03
C ARG A 16 7.44 -4.92 -3.18
N CYS A 17 6.20 -4.58 -3.54
CA CYS A 17 5.33 -3.74 -2.73
C CYS A 17 5.13 -4.34 -1.33
N GLN A 18 5.37 -3.57 -0.28
CA GLN A 18 5.24 -4.05 1.10
C GLN A 18 3.79 -4.38 1.50
N LEU A 19 2.79 -3.81 0.80
CA LEU A 19 1.37 -4.13 1.01
C LEU A 19 0.91 -5.34 0.20
N CYS A 20 0.93 -5.24 -1.14
CA CYS A 20 0.32 -6.25 -2.00
C CYS A 20 1.29 -7.28 -2.56
N GLN A 21 2.59 -7.19 -2.24
CA GLN A 21 3.67 -8.10 -2.66
C GLN A 21 3.89 -8.21 -4.18
N ARG A 22 3.22 -7.39 -4.99
CA ARG A 22 3.47 -7.28 -6.43
C ARG A 22 4.82 -6.60 -6.69
N THR A 23 5.55 -7.14 -7.64
CA THR A 23 6.81 -6.56 -8.16
C THR A 23 6.48 -5.34 -9.03
N SER A 24 7.02 -4.17 -8.70
CA SER A 24 6.76 -2.91 -9.40
C SER A 24 7.82 -1.86 -9.07
N VAL A 25 7.75 -0.71 -9.73
CA VAL A 25 8.43 0.51 -9.24
C VAL A 25 7.66 0.99 -8.01
N LEU A 26 8.38 1.26 -6.91
CA LEU A 26 7.76 1.65 -5.64
C LEU A 26 7.87 3.14 -5.40
N ALA A 27 6.84 3.69 -4.77
CA ALA A 27 6.82 5.01 -4.18
C ALA A 27 6.90 4.89 -2.66
N TRP A 28 7.53 5.87 -2.03
CA TRP A 28 7.49 6.04 -0.58
C TRP A 28 6.12 6.60 -0.18
N HIS A 29 5.52 6.06 0.87
CA HIS A 29 4.35 6.62 1.52
C HIS A 29 4.64 6.83 3.00
N CYS A 30 4.62 8.08 3.46
CA CYS A 30 4.81 8.42 4.86
C CYS A 30 3.57 8.05 5.68
N LEU A 31 3.77 7.37 6.80
CA LEU A 31 2.71 6.94 7.73
C LEU A 31 2.64 7.81 8.99
N GLN A 32 3.64 8.67 9.19
CA GLN A 32 3.74 9.53 10.37
C GLN A 32 2.95 10.84 10.23
N THR A 33 2.69 11.29 9.00
CA THR A 33 1.96 12.53 8.70
C THR A 33 0.78 12.28 7.75
N ASP A 34 -0.30 13.03 7.95
CA ASP A 34 -1.55 12.87 7.20
C ASP A 34 -1.59 13.72 5.91
N VAL A 35 -0.53 13.65 5.12
CA VAL A 35 -0.38 14.44 3.89
C VAL A 35 -1.22 13.83 2.76
N LEU A 36 -2.18 14.60 2.23
CA LEU A 36 -3.07 14.15 1.15
C LEU A 36 -2.45 14.27 -0.25
N ASP A 37 -1.58 15.26 -0.48
CA ASP A 37 -0.87 15.37 -1.75
C ASP A 37 0.18 14.26 -1.89
N ARG A 38 0.13 13.52 -3.00
CA ARG A 38 1.01 12.37 -3.21
C ARG A 38 2.47 12.78 -3.43
N ALA A 39 2.71 13.90 -4.13
CA ALA A 39 4.08 14.35 -4.38
C ALA A 39 4.75 14.80 -3.08
N GLU A 40 4.01 15.52 -2.23
CA GLU A 40 4.45 15.92 -0.89
C GLU A 40 4.63 14.71 0.03
N CYS A 41 3.68 13.76 0.06
CA CYS A 41 3.78 12.55 0.88
C CYS A 41 5.04 11.73 0.56
N ARG A 42 5.39 11.59 -0.73
CA ARG A 42 6.57 10.85 -1.20
C ARG A 42 7.90 11.41 -0.73
N VAL A 43 7.96 12.72 -0.49
CA VAL A 43 9.17 13.41 -0.01
C VAL A 43 9.13 13.70 1.48
N THR A 44 8.00 13.45 2.14
CA THR A 44 7.86 13.67 3.57
C THR A 44 8.69 12.66 4.34
N ALA A 45 9.63 13.18 5.15
CA ALA A 45 10.44 12.37 6.03
C ALA A 45 9.61 11.81 7.20
N GLY A 46 9.94 10.62 7.65
CA GLY A 46 9.27 9.96 8.78
C GLY A 46 9.30 8.45 8.65
N GLU A 47 8.51 7.78 9.50
CA GLU A 47 8.19 6.36 9.31
C GLU A 47 7.24 6.20 8.11
N GLY A 48 7.47 5.19 7.28
CA GLY A 48 6.67 4.94 6.09
C GLY A 48 6.97 3.60 5.44
N ILE A 49 6.33 3.36 4.30
CA ILE A 49 6.39 2.09 3.56
C ILE A 49 6.61 2.31 2.07
N TRP A 50 7.29 1.36 1.43
CA TRP A 50 7.49 1.31 -0.01
C TRP A 50 6.36 0.50 -0.65
N VAL A 51 5.53 1.18 -1.43
CA VAL A 51 4.31 0.61 -2.02
C VAL A 51 4.25 0.87 -3.51
N CYS A 52 3.55 0.00 -4.24
CA CYS A 52 3.28 0.26 -5.65
C CYS A 52 2.28 1.43 -5.79
N GLU A 53 2.26 2.04 -6.97
CA GLU A 53 1.41 3.20 -7.26
C GLU A 53 -0.08 2.95 -6.96
N ILE A 54 -0.57 1.74 -7.23
CA ILE A 54 -1.96 1.35 -6.99
C ILE A 54 -2.28 1.35 -5.49
N CYS A 55 -1.37 0.84 -4.66
CA CYS A 55 -1.56 0.80 -3.22
C CYS A 55 -1.43 2.21 -2.61
N GLU A 56 -0.51 3.03 -3.09
CA GLU A 56 -0.40 4.44 -2.70
C GLU A 56 -1.69 5.20 -3.01
N GLU A 57 -2.19 5.11 -4.25
CA GLU A 57 -3.45 5.76 -4.65
C GLU A 57 -4.63 5.28 -3.79
N ALA A 58 -4.71 3.99 -3.50
CA ALA A 58 -5.77 3.44 -2.66
C ALA A 58 -5.72 3.99 -1.22
N MET A 59 -4.52 4.15 -0.64
CA MET A 59 -4.34 4.76 0.69
C MET A 59 -4.76 6.23 0.68
N HIS A 60 -4.25 7.04 -0.26
CA HIS A 60 -4.60 8.46 -0.37
C HIS A 60 -6.10 8.67 -0.63
N ARG A 61 -6.71 7.82 -1.46
CA ARG A 61 -8.16 7.85 -1.70
C ARG A 61 -8.94 7.50 -0.44
N TRP A 62 -8.43 6.60 0.40
CA TRP A 62 -9.05 6.28 1.69
C TRP A 62 -8.90 7.44 2.68
N MET A 63 -7.70 8.04 2.79
CA MET A 63 -7.43 9.20 3.66
C MET A 63 -8.31 10.39 3.28
N ALA A 64 -8.51 10.66 1.98
CA ALA A 64 -9.40 11.71 1.52
C ALA A 64 -10.87 11.50 1.94
N GLN A 65 -11.30 10.26 2.14
CA GLN A 65 -12.64 9.91 2.64
C GLN A 65 -12.72 9.88 4.17
N HIS A 66 -11.59 9.73 4.86
CA HIS A 66 -11.49 9.59 6.31
C HIS A 66 -10.41 10.55 6.85
N PRO A 67 -10.57 11.87 6.67
CA PRO A 67 -9.58 12.83 7.12
C PRO A 67 -9.53 12.86 8.65
N GLY A 68 -8.32 12.94 9.20
CA GLY A 68 -8.11 13.09 10.63
C GLY A 68 -6.70 12.68 11.06
N PRO A 69 -6.31 12.97 12.31
CA PRO A 69 -5.02 12.57 12.84
C PRO A 69 -4.82 11.06 12.75
N GLY A 70 -3.71 10.63 12.17
CA GLY A 70 -3.35 9.22 12.00
C GLY A 70 -4.08 8.51 10.86
N SER A 71 -4.75 9.25 9.97
CA SER A 71 -5.36 8.72 8.75
C SER A 71 -4.38 7.94 7.86
N ALA A 72 -3.10 8.32 7.80
CA ALA A 72 -2.11 7.60 7.00
C ALA A 72 -1.89 6.16 7.52
N ARG A 73 -1.67 6.02 8.84
CA ARG A 73 -1.55 4.71 9.51
C ARG A 73 -2.86 3.91 9.43
N ALA A 74 -4.00 4.56 9.56
CA ALA A 74 -5.30 3.91 9.45
C ALA A 74 -5.57 3.41 8.01
N ALA A 75 -5.12 4.16 6.99
CA ALA A 75 -5.22 3.75 5.60
C ALA A 75 -4.41 2.48 5.32
N GLU A 76 -3.18 2.40 5.84
CA GLU A 76 -2.35 1.19 5.77
C GLU A 76 -3.07 -0.02 6.37
N GLN A 77 -3.59 0.12 7.61
CA GLN A 77 -4.31 -0.95 8.30
C GLN A 77 -5.55 -1.41 7.54
N GLU A 78 -6.31 -0.48 6.96
CA GLU A 78 -7.47 -0.82 6.11
C GLU A 78 -7.04 -1.56 4.84
N MET A 79 -5.93 -1.17 4.20
CA MET A 79 -5.42 -1.89 3.02
C MET A 79 -5.00 -3.32 3.38
N ILE A 80 -4.30 -3.50 4.50
CA ILE A 80 -3.94 -4.83 5.02
C ILE A 80 -5.21 -5.64 5.28
N ALA A 81 -6.20 -5.07 5.99
CA ALA A 81 -7.46 -5.75 6.29
C ALA A 81 -8.21 -6.18 5.02
N ARG A 82 -8.25 -5.34 3.98
CA ARG A 82 -8.86 -5.68 2.68
C ARG A 82 -8.14 -6.83 1.98
N LEU A 83 -6.82 -6.80 1.95
CA LEU A 83 -6.02 -7.87 1.35
C LEU A 83 -6.18 -9.19 2.12
N SER A 84 -6.18 -9.14 3.46
CA SER A 84 -6.41 -10.31 4.30
C SER A 84 -7.80 -10.92 4.07
N ARG A 85 -8.85 -10.11 3.92
CA ARG A 85 -10.21 -10.61 3.59
C ARG A 85 -10.24 -11.32 2.24
N PHE A 86 -9.47 -10.83 1.26
CA PHE A 86 -9.37 -11.48 -0.04
C PHE A 86 -8.68 -12.85 0.04
N ILE A 87 -7.60 -12.95 0.82
CA ILE A 87 -6.84 -14.21 1.02
C ILE A 87 -7.64 -15.23 1.82
N ALA A 88 -8.31 -14.79 2.90
CA ALA A 88 -9.09 -15.67 3.76
C ALA A 88 -10.28 -16.32 3.02
N GLY A 89 -10.74 -15.70 1.93
CA GLY A 89 -11.84 -16.17 1.10
C GLY A 89 -13.18 -16.14 1.84
N GLN A 90 -14.24 -15.62 1.19
CA GLN A 90 -15.56 -16.12 1.56
C GLN A 90 -15.60 -17.61 1.16
N PRO A 91 -15.95 -18.53 2.07
CA PRO A 91 -16.15 -19.93 1.69
C PRO A 91 -17.20 -19.94 0.58
N ARG A 92 -16.77 -20.24 -0.66
CA ARG A 92 -17.72 -20.46 -1.75
C ARG A 92 -18.40 -21.78 -1.44
N PRO A 93 -19.73 -21.81 -1.18
CA PRO A 93 -20.41 -23.08 -1.05
C PRO A 93 -20.27 -23.80 -2.39
N TYR A 94 -19.55 -24.92 -2.39
CA TYR A 94 -19.47 -25.81 -3.53
C TYR A 94 -20.88 -26.38 -3.76
N ARG A 95 -21.64 -25.80 -4.69
CA ARG A 95 -22.86 -26.44 -5.21
C ARG A 95 -22.43 -27.47 -6.24
N ARG A 96 -22.37 -28.74 -5.84
CA ARG A 96 -22.36 -29.86 -6.78
C ARG A 96 -23.66 -29.73 -7.60
N ARG A 97 -23.55 -29.39 -8.89
CA ARG A 97 -24.68 -29.53 -9.82
C ARG A 97 -24.85 -31.02 -10.04
N GLU A 98 -25.87 -31.59 -9.41
CA GLU A 98 -26.45 -32.86 -9.83
C GLU A 98 -27.35 -32.56 -11.02
N HIS A 99 -26.97 -33.02 -12.21
CA HIS A 99 -27.85 -33.57 -13.25
C HIS A 99 -27.02 -34.03 -14.46
#